data_AF-A0A6I9Q4H8-F1
#
_entry.id   AF-A0A6I9Q4H8-F1
#
_cell.length_a   1.000
_cell.length_b   1.000
_cell.length_c   1.000
_cell.angle_alpha   90.00
_cell.angle_beta   90.00
_cell.angle_gamma   90.00
#
_symmetry.space_group_name_H-M   'P 1'
#
loop_
_entity.id
_entity.type
_entity.pdbx_description
1 polymer ?
#
loop_
_entity_poly.entity_id
_entity_poly.type
_entity_poly.pdbx_seq_one_letter_code
_entity_poly.pdbx_strand_id
1 'polypeptide(L)'
;MWLLCSSLALLALSFGSCDTLISEQDEQCPSVQVEEWKFPQTTRQNITGFNLVRRFSLLKNKDVKRIRNPRGPTILRLGKTALLQPTE
;
A
#
# COMPACT_ATOMS: atom_id res chain seq x y z
N MET A 1 6.23 -38.18 -30.33
CA MET A 1 6.73 -36.80 -30.56
C MET A 1 5.74 -35.69 -30.19
N TRP A 2 4.43 -35.85 -30.43
CA TRP A 2 3.45 -34.78 -30.18
C TRP A 2 3.19 -34.45 -28.70
N LEU A 3 3.18 -35.49 -27.85
CA LEU A 3 3.02 -35.35 -26.39
C LEU A 3 4.15 -34.54 -25.75
N LEU A 4 5.37 -34.71 -26.24
CA LEU A 4 6.55 -33.97 -25.76
C LEU A 4 6.48 -32.48 -26.12
N CYS A 5 5.94 -32.16 -27.30
CA CYS A 5 5.75 -30.77 -27.72
C CYS A 5 4.65 -30.08 -26.90
N SER A 6 3.57 -30.81 -26.59
CA SER A 6 2.49 -30.31 -25.73
C SER A 6 2.98 -30.03 -24.30
N SER A 7 3.76 -30.93 -23.72
CA SER A 7 4.35 -30.70 -22.39
C SER A 7 5.34 -29.54 -22.36
N LEU A 8 6.15 -29.36 -23.42
CA LEU A 8 7.07 -28.22 -23.51
C LEU A 8 6.32 -26.89 -23.65
N ALA A 9 5.22 -26.85 -24.42
CA ALA A 9 4.41 -25.66 -24.58
C ALA A 9 3.70 -25.27 -23.28
N LEU A 10 3.17 -26.24 -22.53
CA LEU A 10 2.57 -26.01 -21.22
C LEU A 10 3.58 -25.52 -20.18
N LEU A 11 4.81 -26.06 -20.19
CA LEU A 11 5.91 -25.56 -19.36
C LEU A 11 6.27 -24.12 -19.72
N ALA A 12 6.41 -23.79 -21.01
CA ALA A 12 6.71 -22.43 -21.45
C ALA A 12 5.65 -21.41 -21.02
N LEU A 13 4.36 -21.78 -21.05
CA LEU A 13 3.27 -20.93 -20.58
C LEU A 13 3.27 -20.74 -19.05
N SER A 14 3.70 -21.76 -18.28
CA SER A 14 3.81 -21.66 -16.81
C SER A 14 4.98 -20.78 -16.33
N PHE A 15 6.05 -20.67 -17.13
CA PHE A 15 7.19 -19.79 -16.82
C PHE A 15 7.05 -18.39 -17.44
N GLY A 16 6.14 -18.20 -18.42
CA GLY A 16 6.02 -16.98 -19.21
C GLY A 16 5.06 -15.91 -18.65
N SER A 17 4.45 -16.10 -17.49
CA SER A 17 3.58 -15.09 -16.89
C SER A 17 3.74 -15.04 -15.37
N CYS A 18 4.91 -14.58 -14.97
CA CYS A 18 4.99 -13.70 -13.83
C CYS A 18 5.75 -12.49 -14.34
N ASP A 19 5.01 -11.45 -14.78
CA ASP A 19 5.52 -10.09 -14.73
C ASP A 19 5.76 -9.79 -13.25
N THR A 20 6.86 -10.35 -12.76
CA THR A 20 7.54 -9.84 -11.60
C THR A 20 7.91 -8.46 -12.09
N LEU A 21 7.12 -7.45 -11.74
CA LEU A 21 7.59 -6.08 -11.77
C LEU A 21 8.90 -6.15 -11.00
N ILE A 22 10.00 -6.24 -11.75
CA ILE A 22 11.35 -6.09 -11.23
C ILE A 22 11.25 -4.71 -10.62
N SER A 23 11.06 -4.69 -9.29
CA SER A 23 11.10 -3.48 -8.50
C SER A 23 12.44 -2.89 -8.85
N GLU A 24 12.42 -1.85 -9.68
CA GLU A 24 13.63 -1.20 -10.13
C GLU A 24 14.40 -0.79 -8.90
N GLN A 25 15.52 -1.47 -8.69
CA GLN A 25 16.54 -1.20 -7.70
C GLN A 25 16.05 -1.28 -6.24
N ASP A 26 16.92 -1.86 -5.43
CA ASP A 26 16.84 -1.95 -3.98
C ASP A 26 17.09 -0.56 -3.35
N GLU A 27 16.36 0.46 -3.83
CA GLU A 27 16.39 1.81 -3.30
C GLU A 27 15.87 1.73 -1.87
N GLN A 28 16.81 1.79 -0.93
CA GLN A 28 16.50 1.74 0.48
C GLN A 28 15.51 2.86 0.79
N CYS A 29 14.33 2.47 1.25
CA CYS A 29 13.27 3.41 1.60
C CYS A 29 13.89 4.52 2.48
N PRO A 30 13.76 5.80 2.09
CA PRO A 30 14.36 6.88 2.85
C PRO A 30 13.90 6.77 4.30
N SER A 31 14.80 7.10 5.24
CA SER A 31 14.52 7.10 6.67
C SER A 31 13.56 8.25 7.01
N VAL A 32 12.33 8.15 6.53
CA VAL A 32 11.23 9.07 6.84
C VAL A 32 10.96 8.88 8.32
N GLN A 33 11.31 9.90 9.11
CA GLN A 33 10.95 9.96 10.52
C GLN A 33 9.46 9.71 10.62
N VAL A 34 9.08 8.66 11.37
CA VAL A 34 7.69 8.28 11.56
C VAL A 34 6.91 9.53 11.91
N GLU A 35 6.00 9.92 11.02
CA GLU A 35 5.22 11.15 11.12
C GLU A 35 4.20 11.00 12.28
N GLU A 36 4.71 11.00 13.51
CA GLU A 36 4.09 10.79 14.82
C GLU A 36 2.79 9.95 14.79
N TRP A 37 2.84 8.78 14.16
CA TRP A 37 1.71 7.85 14.14
C TRP A 37 1.83 6.83 15.25
N LYS A 38 1.04 7.01 16.31
CA LYS A 38 0.85 6.00 17.35
C LYS A 38 -0.07 4.92 16.79
N PHE A 39 0.48 3.93 16.09
CA PHE A 39 -0.20 2.65 15.92
C PHE A 39 -0.55 2.08 17.32
N PRO A 40 -1.64 1.30 17.48
CA PRO A 40 -1.83 0.49 18.66
C PRO A 40 -0.54 -0.29 18.89
N GLN A 41 0.07 -0.10 20.05
CA GLN A 41 1.45 -0.46 20.38
C GLN A 41 1.65 -1.99 20.39
N THR A 42 1.61 -2.63 19.23
CA THR A 42 2.14 -3.98 19.04
C THR A 42 3.57 -3.82 18.54
N THR A 43 4.49 -3.77 19.50
CA THR A 43 5.91 -4.15 19.39
C THR A 43 6.46 -4.31 17.96
N ARG A 44 6.69 -3.21 17.23
CA ARG A 44 7.51 -3.23 16.02
C ARG A 44 8.34 -1.96 15.92
N GLN A 45 9.58 -2.07 16.38
CA GLN A 45 10.66 -1.15 16.05
C GLN A 45 10.92 -1.28 14.53
N ASN A 46 11.23 -0.17 13.85
CA ASN A 46 11.53 -0.07 12.41
C ASN A 46 10.33 -0.11 11.45
N ILE A 47 9.32 0.75 11.66
CA ILE A 47 8.30 0.99 10.62
C ILE A 47 8.66 2.28 9.88
N THR A 48 9.17 2.16 8.65
CA THR A 48 9.19 3.26 7.67
C THR A 48 7.80 3.35 7.04
N GLY A 49 7.21 4.55 6.90
CA GLY A 49 5.89 4.67 6.31
C GLY A 49 5.31 6.08 6.29
N PHE A 50 4.47 6.33 5.29
CA PHE A 50 3.75 7.60 5.13
C PHE A 50 2.38 7.55 5.77
N ASN A 51 2.05 8.58 6.55
CA ASN A 51 0.72 8.77 7.08
C ASN A 51 -0.15 9.53 6.07
N LEU A 52 -0.89 8.80 5.24
CA LEU A 52 -1.79 9.38 4.24
C LEU A 52 -2.90 10.25 4.86
N VAL A 53 -3.36 9.91 6.07
CA VAL A 53 -4.37 10.71 6.78
C VAL A 53 -3.86 12.13 7.06
N ARG A 54 -2.58 12.27 7.39
CA ARG A 54 -1.92 13.57 7.58
C ARG A 54 -1.49 14.20 6.26
N ARG A 55 -0.91 13.44 5.33
CA ARG A 55 -0.46 13.94 4.02
C ARG A 55 -1.61 14.62 3.25
N PHE A 56 -2.78 13.99 3.23
CA PHE A 56 -4.00 14.56 2.64
C PHE A 56 -4.82 15.44 3.61
N SER A 57 -4.31 15.70 4.83
CA SER A 57 -5.01 16.48 5.86
C SER A 57 -6.48 16.06 6.07
N LEU A 58 -6.77 14.76 6.01
CA LEU A 58 -8.13 14.23 5.96
C LEU A 58 -8.95 14.58 7.21
N LEU A 59 -8.31 14.70 8.37
CA LEU A 59 -8.99 15.09 9.62
C LEU A 59 -9.41 16.57 9.65
N LYS A 60 -8.80 17.41 8.79
CA LYS A 60 -9.14 18.84 8.65
C LYS A 60 -10.17 19.08 7.55
N ASN A 61 -10.38 18.11 6.67
CA ASN A 61 -11.30 18.25 5.55
C ASN A 61 -12.76 18.09 6.01
N LYS A 62 -13.61 19.05 5.67
CA LYS A 62 -15.03 19.10 6.04
C LYS A 62 -15.86 17.99 5.38
N ASP A 63 -15.43 17.51 4.21
CA ASP A 63 -16.12 16.43 3.49
C ASP A 63 -15.88 15.06 4.14
N VAL A 64 -14.84 14.96 4.98
CA VAL A 64 -14.45 13.72 5.66
C VAL A 64 -15.22 13.60 6.97
N LYS A 65 -16.01 12.53 7.11
CA LYS A 65 -16.76 12.22 8.32
C LYS A 65 -16.10 11.11 9.12
N ARG A 66 -15.87 11.35 10.40
CA ARG A 66 -15.37 10.34 11.33
C ARG A 66 -16.52 9.48 11.85
N ILE A 67 -16.47 8.19 11.57
CA ILE A 67 -17.40 7.19 12.10
C ILE A 67 -16.72 6.52 13.30
N ARG A 68 -17.33 6.66 14.48
CA ARG A 68 -16.84 6.01 15.70
C ARG A 68 -17.35 4.58 15.75
N ASN A 69 -16.43 3.64 15.83
CA ASN A 69 -16.74 2.26 16.18
C ASN A 69 -16.42 2.07 17.68
N PRO A 70 -17.42 1.87 18.56
CA PRO A 70 -17.21 1.84 20.01
C PRO A 70 -16.26 0.72 20.48
N ARG A 71 -16.09 -0.34 19.69
CA ARG A 71 -15.18 -1.46 20.02
C ARG A 71 -14.11 -1.70 18.95
N GLY A 72 -13.86 -0.73 18.07
CA GLY A 72 -12.97 -0.94 16.93
C GLY A 72 -12.29 0.33 16.44
N PRO A 73 -11.56 0.23 15.31
CA PRO A 73 -10.81 1.36 14.78
C PRO A 73 -11.74 2.49 14.35
N THR A 74 -11.22 3.71 14.41
CA THR A 74 -11.91 4.86 13.83
C THR A 74 -11.91 4.75 12.32
N ILE A 75 -13.08 4.87 11.70
CA ILE A 75 -13.24 4.84 10.25
C ILE A 75 -13.46 6.27 9.74
N LEU A 76 -12.77 6.65 8.67
CA LEU A 76 -12.96 7.94 7.99
C LEU A 76 -13.73 7.73 6.69
N ARG A 77 -14.93 8.30 6.59
CA ARG A 77 -15.70 8.36 5.34
C ARG A 77 -15.27 9.59 4.56
N LEU A 78 -14.67 9.37 3.38
CA LEU A 78 -13.89 10.40 2.67
C LEU A 78 -14.72 11.45 1.91
N GLY A 79 -15.95 11.14 1.52
CA GLY A 79 -16.80 12.11 0.81
C GLY A 79 -16.21 12.52 -0.55
N LYS A 80 -16.18 13.83 -0.84
CA LYS A 80 -15.65 14.41 -2.09
C LYS A 80 -14.19 14.88 -1.99
N THR A 81 -13.45 14.42 -0.98
CA THR A 81 -12.04 14.80 -0.82
C THR A 81 -11.19 14.36 -2.02
N ALA A 82 -10.33 15.26 -2.51
CA ALA A 82 -9.31 14.89 -3.48
C ALA A 82 -8.20 14.09 -2.78
N LEU A 83 -7.88 12.92 -3.34
CA LEU A 83 -6.79 12.04 -2.88
C LEU A 83 -5.63 11.96 -3.87
N LEU A 84 -5.63 12.86 -4.86
CA LEU A 84 -4.58 12.98 -5.85
C LEU A 84 -3.69 14.14 -5.44
N GLN A 85 -2.41 13.84 -5.21
CA GLN A 85 -1.38 14.82 -4.96
C GLN A 85 -0.15 14.43 -5.78
N PRO A 86 0.52 15.39 -6.45
CA PRO A 86 1.79 15.11 -7.09
C PRO A 86 2.80 14.52 -6.09
N THR A 87 3.56 13.55 -6.56
CA THR A 87 4.79 13.12 -5.89
C THR A 87 5.90 14.01 -6.44
N GLU A 88 6.66 14.67 -5.58
CA GLU A 88 7.90 15.37 -5.97
C GLU A 88 9.05 14.38 -6.09
#